data_AF-T0L4U1-F1
#
_entry.id   AF-T0L4U1-F1
#
_cell.length_a   1.000
_cell.length_b   1.000
_cell.length_c   1.000
_cell.angle_alpha   90.00
_cell.angle_beta   90.00
_cell.angle_gamma   90.00
#
_symmetry.space_group_name_H-M   'P 1'
#
loop_
_entity.id
_entity.type
_entity.pdbx_description
1 polymer ?
#
loop_
_entity_poly.entity_id
_entity_poly.type
_entity_poly.pdbx_seq_one_letter_code
_entity_poly.pdbx_strand_id
1 'polypeptide(L)'
;MLLKRIPQNKKNTNLEDVDDEIKNTEKELIESLTEENEFLRNSNPYNNLLGLNITQSDDKYVVKYTIDKNNRYIHFELMPEDDMFVYQLIHSDNIEELGIFNDEISFEKNQINKFFYKIMEIMISD
;
A
#
# COMPACT_ATOMS: atom_id res chain seq x y z
N MET A 1 11.57 43.38 67.26
CA MET A 1 11.96 43.11 65.86
C MET A 1 10.97 42.12 65.27
N LEU A 2 10.22 42.52 64.23
CA LEU A 2 9.24 41.69 63.53
C LEU A 2 9.90 41.05 62.30
N LEU A 3 10.10 39.74 62.31
CA LEU A 3 10.54 38.98 61.13
C LEU A 3 9.31 38.68 60.26
N LYS A 4 9.18 39.40 59.13
CA LYS A 4 8.21 39.06 58.08
C LYS A 4 8.64 37.74 57.42
N ARG A 5 7.79 36.72 57.46
CA ARG A 5 7.93 35.52 56.63
C ARG A 5 7.50 35.86 55.20
N ILE A 6 8.40 35.65 54.25
CA ILE A 6 8.10 35.69 52.81
C ILE A 6 7.36 34.39 52.46
N PRO A 7 6.22 34.41 51.77
CA PRO A 7 5.60 33.18 51.29
C PRO A 7 6.46 32.60 50.17
N GLN A 8 6.96 31.38 50.36
CA GLN A 8 7.52 30.59 49.26
C GLN A 8 6.36 30.15 48.36
N ASN A 9 6.24 30.78 47.20
CA ASN A 9 5.32 30.35 46.16
C ASN A 9 5.91 29.11 45.47
N LYS A 10 5.56 27.92 45.96
CA LYS A 10 5.85 26.66 45.27
C LYS A 10 4.95 26.58 44.03
N LYS A 11 5.49 26.91 42.85
CA LYS A 11 4.97 26.40 41.59
C LYS A 11 5.33 24.92 41.50
N ASN A 12 4.49 24.07 42.09
CA ASN A 12 4.41 22.67 41.68
C ASN A 12 3.49 22.63 40.47
N THR A 13 4.03 22.88 39.27
CA THR A 13 3.42 22.36 38.05
C THR A 13 3.57 20.84 38.14
N ASN A 14 2.45 20.12 38.30
CA ASN A 14 2.45 18.68 38.50
C ASN A 14 3.08 18.02 37.28
N LEU A 15 4.15 17.24 37.51
CA LEU A 15 4.80 16.44 36.48
C LEU A 15 3.84 15.45 35.80
N GLU A 16 2.79 15.05 36.52
CA GLU A 16 1.70 14.21 36.01
C GLU A 16 0.93 14.88 34.86
N ASP A 17 0.68 16.19 34.95
CA ASP A 17 -0.02 16.95 33.89
C ASP A 17 0.82 17.01 32.60
N VAL A 18 2.16 17.03 32.74
CA VAL A 18 3.10 17.06 31.61
C VAL A 18 3.21 15.69 30.94
N ASP A 19 3.22 14.60 31.73
CA ASP A 19 3.26 13.24 31.19
C ASP A 19 1.99 12.89 30.41
N ASP A 20 0.83 13.39 30.83
CA ASP A 20 -0.43 13.15 30.12
C ASP A 20 -0.55 14.00 28.85
N GLU A 21 -0.01 15.22 28.85
CA GLU A 21 0.08 16.07 27.67
C GLU A 21 1.01 15.46 26.60
N ILE A 22 2.14 14.87 27.03
CA ILE A 22 3.06 14.13 26.13
C ILE A 22 2.36 12.93 25.50
N LYS A 23 1.67 12.09 26.28
CA LYS A 23 0.96 10.90 25.75
C LYS A 23 -0.14 11.27 24.76
N ASN A 24 -0.89 12.34 25.02
CA ASN A 24 -1.90 12.83 24.09
C ASN A 24 -1.25 13.28 22.77
N THR A 25 -0.16 14.04 22.86
CA THR A 25 0.57 14.50 21.67
C THR A 25 1.13 13.32 20.86
N GLU A 26 1.69 12.30 21.53
CA GLU A 26 2.16 11.08 20.88
C GLU A 26 1.01 10.33 20.17
N LYS A 27 -0.16 10.24 20.81
CA LYS A 27 -1.34 9.61 20.23
C LYS A 27 -1.83 10.35 19.00
N GLU A 28 -1.93 11.68 19.05
CA GLU A 28 -2.32 12.52 17.91
C GLU A 28 -1.35 12.40 16.73
N LEU A 29 -0.04 12.31 17.02
CA LEU A 29 1.00 12.07 16.01
C LEU A 29 0.83 10.69 15.34
N ILE A 30 0.57 9.64 16.13
CA ILE A 30 0.35 8.30 15.60
C ILE A 30 -0.92 8.26 14.72
N GLU A 31 -2.01 8.89 15.18
CA GLU A 31 -3.26 8.98 14.41
C GLU A 31 -3.03 9.72 13.09
N SER A 32 -2.39 10.89 13.12
CA SER A 32 -2.07 11.68 11.92
C SER A 32 -1.20 10.89 10.92
N LEU A 33 -0.17 10.19 11.41
CA LEU A 33 0.68 9.33 10.58
C LEU A 33 -0.07 8.12 10.01
N THR A 34 -1.03 7.59 10.75
CA THR A 34 -1.86 6.47 10.27
C THR A 34 -2.79 6.93 9.16
N GLU A 35 -3.44 8.07 9.34
CA GLU A 35 -4.30 8.70 8.32
C GLU A 35 -3.51 9.06 7.06
N GLU A 36 -2.31 9.64 7.19
CA GLU A 36 -1.45 9.96 6.06
C GLU A 36 -1.01 8.70 5.31
N ASN A 37 -0.66 7.63 6.03
CA ASN A 37 -0.32 6.34 5.41
C ASN A 37 -1.50 5.71 4.67
N GLU A 38 -2.72 5.77 5.24
CA GLU A 38 -3.94 5.31 4.56
C GLU A 38 -4.22 6.15 3.31
N PHE A 39 -4.11 7.48 3.42
CA PHE A 39 -4.26 8.38 2.30
C PHE A 39 -3.27 8.05 1.20
N LEU A 40 -1.97 7.88 1.52
CA LEU A 40 -0.94 7.54 0.53
C LEU A 40 -1.20 6.20 -0.15
N ARG A 41 -1.61 5.17 0.62
CA ARG A 41 -1.99 3.85 0.08
C ARG A 41 -3.21 3.93 -0.85
N ASN A 42 -4.21 4.72 -0.48
CA ASN A 42 -5.44 4.91 -1.26
C ASN A 42 -5.26 5.90 -2.42
N SER A 43 -4.23 6.75 -2.36
CA SER A 43 -3.90 7.75 -3.38
C SER A 43 -3.15 7.16 -4.57
N ASN A 44 -2.85 5.85 -4.58
CA ASN A 44 -2.20 5.21 -5.72
C ASN A 44 -3.06 5.43 -6.99
N PRO A 45 -2.66 6.35 -7.88
CA PRO A 45 -3.53 6.83 -8.95
C PRO A 45 -3.85 5.71 -9.94
N TYR A 46 -2.99 4.68 -10.01
CA TYR A 46 -3.19 3.52 -10.87
C TYR A 46 -4.33 2.62 -10.40
N ASN A 47 -4.61 2.57 -9.09
CA ASN A 47 -5.70 1.75 -8.57
C ASN A 47 -7.06 2.36 -8.93
N ASN A 48 -7.20 3.69 -8.81
CA ASN A 48 -8.45 4.39 -9.12
C ASN A 48 -8.66 4.64 -10.62
N LEU A 49 -7.57 4.80 -11.41
CA LEU A 49 -7.67 5.10 -12.84
C LEU A 49 -7.72 3.85 -13.70
N LEU A 50 -6.91 2.83 -13.36
CA LEU A 50 -6.73 1.64 -14.19
C LEU A 50 -7.32 0.39 -13.53
N GLY A 51 -7.79 0.44 -12.27
CA GLY A 51 -8.18 -0.75 -11.54
C GLY A 51 -7.01 -1.71 -11.27
N LEU A 52 -5.77 -1.23 -11.40
CA LEU A 52 -4.55 -2.00 -11.25
C LEU A 52 -3.96 -1.76 -9.85
N ASN A 53 -3.94 -2.83 -9.06
CA ASN A 53 -3.35 -2.86 -7.73
C ASN A 53 -2.10 -3.75 -7.74
N ILE A 54 -0.97 -3.19 -7.34
CA ILE A 54 0.30 -3.92 -7.21
C ILE A 54 0.76 -3.77 -5.77
N THR A 55 0.91 -4.90 -5.09
CA THR A 55 1.44 -4.96 -3.72
C THR A 55 2.69 -5.82 -3.70
N GLN A 56 3.72 -5.37 -2.98
CA GLN A 56 4.88 -6.18 -2.70
C GLN A 56 4.64 -6.99 -1.42
N SER A 57 4.88 -8.29 -1.48
CA SER A 57 4.82 -9.22 -0.34
C SER A 57 6.07 -10.07 -0.35
N ASP A 58 6.96 -9.85 0.63
CA ASP A 58 8.25 -10.53 0.73
C ASP A 58 9.06 -10.42 -0.58
N ASP A 59 9.32 -11.57 -1.20
CA ASP A 59 10.12 -11.73 -2.41
C ASP A 59 9.26 -11.75 -3.70
N LYS A 60 7.99 -11.33 -3.65
CA LYS A 60 7.10 -11.32 -4.82
C LYS A 60 6.24 -10.07 -4.91
N TYR A 61 5.75 -9.82 -6.11
CA TYR A 61 4.72 -8.83 -6.38
C TYR A 61 3.39 -9.54 -6.65
N VAL A 62 2.37 -9.18 -5.87
CA VAL A 62 1.00 -9.63 -6.06
C VAL A 62 0.27 -8.55 -6.84
N VAL A 63 -0.29 -8.92 -7.99
CA VAL A 63 -0.97 -8.01 -8.90
C VAL A 63 -2.43 -8.41 -9.02
N LYS A 64 -3.32 -7.46 -8.75
CA LYS A 64 -4.76 -7.59 -8.95
C LYS A 64 -5.20 -6.52 -9.92
N TYR A 65 -5.90 -6.92 -10.97
CA TYR A 65 -6.38 -5.99 -11.99
C TYR A 65 -7.85 -6.26 -12.26
N THR A 66 -8.67 -5.24 -12.00
CA THR A 66 -10.12 -5.26 -12.19
C THR A 66 -10.55 -4.23 -13.23
N ILE A 67 -11.48 -4.60 -14.12
CA ILE A 67 -12.18 -3.67 -15.02
C ILE A 67 -13.68 -3.79 -14.80
N ASP A 68 -14.29 -2.73 -14.28
CA ASP A 68 -15.70 -2.70 -13.90
C ASP A 68 -16.65 -2.87 -15.09
N LYS A 69 -16.31 -2.30 -16.26
CA LYS A 69 -17.18 -2.26 -17.45
C LYS A 69 -17.68 -3.64 -17.87
N ASN A 70 -16.83 -4.65 -17.76
CA ASN A 70 -17.11 -6.05 -18.13
C ASN A 70 -16.96 -7.01 -16.93
N ASN A 71 -16.84 -6.48 -15.71
CA ASN A 71 -16.56 -7.22 -14.48
C ASN A 71 -15.41 -8.24 -14.64
N ARG A 72 -14.34 -7.82 -15.33
CA ARG A 72 -13.17 -8.67 -15.58
C ARG A 72 -12.18 -8.54 -14.46
N TYR A 73 -11.59 -9.67 -14.08
CA TYR A 73 -10.63 -9.71 -12.99
C TYR A 73 -9.50 -10.68 -13.32
N ILE A 74 -8.27 -10.26 -13.04
CA ILE A 74 -7.10 -11.13 -13.07
C ILE A 74 -6.24 -10.89 -11.82
N HIS A 75 -5.75 -11.98 -11.25
CA HIS A 75 -4.89 -12.02 -10.07
C HIS A 75 -3.71 -12.95 -10.34
N PHE A 76 -2.51 -12.41 -10.21
CA PHE A 76 -1.28 -13.15 -10.48
C PHE A 76 -0.13 -12.66 -9.61
N GLU A 77 0.94 -13.46 -9.58
CA GLU A 77 2.18 -13.14 -8.90
C GLU A 77 3.32 -12.96 -9.91
N LEU A 78 4.25 -12.08 -9.57
CA LEU A 78 5.53 -11.92 -10.25
C LEU A 78 6.66 -12.12 -9.25
N MET A 79 7.47 -13.14 -9.46
CA MET A 79 8.65 -13.45 -8.66
C MET A 79 9.90 -13.00 -9.42
N PRO A 80 10.66 -12.01 -8.93
CA PRO A 80 11.95 -11.65 -9.51
C PRO A 80 13.00 -12.73 -9.24
N GLU A 81 13.63 -13.24 -10.30
CA GLU A 81 14.75 -14.20 -10.23
C GLU A 81 15.91 -13.69 -11.10
N ASP A 82 17.07 -13.41 -10.52
CA ASP A 82 18.26 -12.90 -11.24
C ASP A 82 17.93 -11.78 -12.26
N ASP A 83 17.92 -12.07 -13.56
CA ASP A 83 17.60 -11.15 -14.67
C ASP A 83 16.20 -11.37 -15.28
N MET A 84 15.37 -12.19 -14.63
CA MET A 84 14.05 -12.62 -15.07
C MET A 84 12.94 -12.27 -14.07
N PHE A 85 11.71 -12.31 -14.56
CA PHE A 85 10.50 -12.43 -13.75
C PHE A 85 9.81 -13.75 -14.08
N VAL A 86 9.33 -14.44 -13.07
CA VAL A 86 8.45 -15.60 -13.18
C VAL A 86 7.02 -15.15 -12.86
N TYR A 87 6.15 -15.29 -13.84
CA TYR A 87 4.72 -15.03 -13.76
C TYR A 87 3.96 -16.31 -13.41
N GLN A 88 3.03 -16.21 -12.48
CA GLN A 88 2.09 -17.28 -12.14
C GLN A 88 0.69 -16.73 -11.95
N LEU A 89 -0.27 -17.26 -12.72
CA LEU A 89 -1.69 -16.96 -12.55
C LEU A 89 -2.20 -17.58 -11.24
N ILE A 90 -2.88 -16.79 -10.41
CA ILE A 90 -3.61 -17.30 -9.24
C ILE A 90 -5.06 -17.55 -9.60
N HIS A 91 -5.71 -16.54 -10.19
CA HIS A 91 -7.15 -16.57 -10.45
C HIS A 91 -7.53 -15.56 -11.53
N SER A 92 -8.58 -15.86 -12.29
CA SER A 92 -9.17 -14.95 -13.28
C SER A 92 -10.67 -15.17 -13.39
N ASP A 93 -11.44 -14.09 -13.56
CA ASP A 93 -12.88 -14.13 -13.81
C ASP A 93 -13.27 -13.31 -15.04
N ASN A 94 -14.20 -13.86 -15.83
CA ASN A 94 -14.76 -13.24 -17.05
C ASN A 94 -13.73 -12.91 -18.14
N ILE A 95 -12.67 -13.72 -18.24
CA ILE A 95 -11.64 -13.63 -19.29
C ILE A 95 -11.65 -14.96 -20.04
N GLU A 96 -12.16 -14.97 -21.27
CA GLU A 96 -12.28 -16.21 -22.07
C GLU A 96 -10.94 -16.64 -22.68
N GLU A 97 -10.05 -15.69 -22.99
CA GLU A 97 -8.81 -15.96 -23.72
C GLU A 97 -7.59 -15.32 -23.03
N LEU A 98 -7.04 -16.02 -22.02
CA LEU A 98 -5.76 -15.68 -21.41
C LEU A 98 -4.56 -16.18 -22.22
N GLY A 99 -4.77 -17.12 -23.15
CA GLY A 99 -3.70 -17.69 -23.98
C GLY A 99 -2.56 -18.24 -23.13
N ILE A 100 -1.33 -17.78 -23.41
CA ILE A 100 -0.12 -18.20 -22.68
C ILE A 100 -0.16 -17.83 -21.18
N PHE A 101 -0.97 -16.84 -20.78
CA PHE A 101 -1.06 -16.39 -19.39
C PHE A 101 -1.87 -17.34 -18.49
N ASN A 102 -2.42 -18.43 -19.05
CA ASN A 102 -2.92 -19.53 -18.23
C ASN A 102 -1.78 -20.37 -17.61
N ASP A 103 -0.61 -20.34 -18.24
CA ASP A 103 0.55 -21.10 -17.82
C ASP A 103 1.54 -20.22 -17.02
N GLU A 104 2.47 -20.87 -16.36
CA GLU A 104 3.62 -20.20 -15.77
C GLU A 104 4.57 -19.71 -16.89
N ILE A 105 4.96 -18.44 -16.83
CA ILE A 105 5.81 -17.82 -17.86
C ILE A 105 7.02 -17.18 -17.19
N SER A 106 8.21 -17.43 -17.73
CA SER A 106 9.42 -16.67 -17.38
C SER A 106 9.81 -15.70 -18.48
N PHE A 107 10.13 -14.46 -18.15
CA PHE A 107 10.54 -13.44 -19.11
C PHE A 107 11.61 -12.49 -18.54
N GLU A 108 12.43 -11.91 -19.41
CA GLU A 108 13.50 -10.97 -18.99
C GLU A 108 12.92 -9.72 -18.32
N LYS A 109 13.60 -9.22 -17.27
CA LYS A 109 13.18 -8.02 -16.53
C LYS A 109 12.99 -6.80 -17.43
N ASN A 110 13.74 -6.68 -18.53
CA ASN A 110 13.62 -5.60 -19.51
C ASN A 110 12.28 -5.63 -20.31
N GLN A 111 11.55 -6.76 -20.33
CA GLN A 111 10.28 -6.92 -21.03
C GLN A 111 9.06 -6.59 -20.15
N ILE A 112 9.24 -6.20 -18.88
CA ILE A 112 8.14 -5.98 -17.94
C ILE A 112 7.06 -5.04 -18.47
N ASN A 113 7.45 -3.98 -19.18
CA ASN A 113 6.50 -3.05 -19.80
C ASN A 113 5.65 -3.72 -20.90
N LYS A 114 6.26 -4.60 -21.70
CA LYS A 114 5.54 -5.34 -22.75
C LYS A 114 4.62 -6.40 -22.15
N PHE A 115 5.06 -7.05 -21.08
CA PHE A 115 4.24 -8.00 -20.31
C PHE A 115 2.97 -7.31 -19.80
N PHE A 116 3.08 -6.19 -19.10
CA PHE A 116 1.91 -5.46 -18.60
C PHE A 116 1.03 -4.91 -19.72
N TYR A 117 1.62 -4.46 -20.83
CA TYR A 117 0.84 -4.05 -22.01
C TYR A 117 -0.02 -5.20 -22.54
N LYS A 118 0.51 -6.43 -22.61
CA LYS A 118 -0.26 -7.60 -23.04
C LYS A 118 -1.36 -7.99 -22.07
N ILE A 119 -1.12 -7.92 -20.76
CA ILE A 119 -2.17 -8.13 -19.76
C ILE A 119 -3.28 -7.07 -19.92
N MET A 120 -2.90 -5.79 -20.07
CA MET A 120 -3.87 -4.70 -20.30
C MET A 120 -4.68 -4.91 -21.58
N GLU A 121 -4.02 -5.29 -22.67
CA GLU A 121 -4.67 -5.60 -23.96
C GLU A 121 -5.75 -6.67 -23.77
N ILE A 122 -5.43 -7.80 -23.12
CA ILE A 122 -6.40 -8.87 -22.83
C ILE A 122 -7.56 -8.35 -21.97
N MET A 123 -7.26 -7.58 -20.93
CA MET A 123 -8.27 -7.07 -20.00
C MET A 123 -9.26 -6.12 -20.68
N ILE A 124 -8.82 -5.30 -21.64
CA ILE A 124 -9.67 -4.33 -22.36
C ILE A 124 -10.25 -4.84 -23.69
N SER A 125 -9.79 -5.97 -24.22
CA SER A 125 -10.22 -6.48 -25.53
C SER A 125 -11.63 -7.06 -25.47
N ASP A 126 -12.54 -6.66 -26.35
CA ASP A 126 -13.94 -7.11 -26.32
C ASP A 126 -14.09 -8.64 -26.44
#